data_AF-Q9C157-F1
#
_entry.id   AF-Q9C157-F1
#
_cell.length_a   1.000
_cell.length_b   1.000
_cell.length_c   1.000
_cell.angle_alpha   90.00
_cell.angle_beta   90.00
_cell.angle_gamma   90.00
#
_symmetry.space_group_name_H-M   'P 1'
#
loop_
_entity.id
_entity.type
_entity.pdbx_description
1 polymer ?
#
loop_
_entity_poly.entity_id
_entity_poly.type
_entity_poly.pdbx_seq_one_letter_code
_entity_poly.pdbx_strand_id
1 'polypeptide(L)'
;DFSEKTTRGLKELAEKHNFLIFEDRKFVDIGNTVQKQYHGGSLRISDWAHLVNCTILPGEGIVQAFSQTFNAQDFPYAGDRGLLILAEMTSKGSLATGDYTARSVDWARKHRGTVVGFVCTKALSDISAEVP
;
A
#
# COMPACT_ATOMS: atom_id res chain seq x y z
N ASP A 1 0.11 15.53 18.51
CA ASP A 1 -0.76 14.86 19.52
C ASP A 1 -1.19 13.44 19.09
N PHE A 2 -0.66 12.89 17.99
CA PHE A 2 -0.86 11.47 17.63
C PHE A 2 -0.44 10.53 18.77
N SER A 3 -1.31 9.58 19.07
CA SER A 3 -1.15 8.62 20.17
C SER A 3 -2.05 7.41 19.95
N GLU A 4 -1.90 6.38 20.79
CA GLU A 4 -2.78 5.21 20.81
C GLU A 4 -4.26 5.58 20.98
N LYS A 5 -4.57 6.66 21.72
CA LYS A 5 -5.93 7.18 21.85
C LYS A 5 -6.51 7.59 20.48
N THR A 6 -5.67 8.15 19.62
CA THR A 6 -6.07 8.59 18.27
C THR A 6 -6.39 7.39 17.39
N THR A 7 -5.48 6.42 17.32
CA THR A 7 -5.65 5.22 16.48
C THR A 7 -6.79 4.35 16.96
N ARG A 8 -6.94 4.16 18.27
CA ARG A 8 -8.08 3.45 18.86
C ARG A 8 -9.42 4.12 18.52
N GLY A 9 -9.53 5.43 18.73
CA GLY A 9 -10.77 6.16 18.43
C GLY A 9 -11.12 6.12 16.94
N LEU A 10 -10.12 6.18 16.04
CA LEU A 10 -10.34 6.01 14.61
C LEU A 10 -10.85 4.61 14.25
N LYS A 11 -10.31 3.55 14.87
CA LYS A 11 -10.80 2.18 14.69
C LYS A 11 -12.24 2.02 15.18
N GLU A 12 -12.57 2.54 16.36
CA GLU A 12 -13.94 2.53 16.90
C GLU A 12 -14.92 3.22 15.96
N LEU A 13 -14.52 4.36 15.35
CA LEU A 13 -15.35 5.04 14.35
C LEU A 13 -15.48 4.26 13.04
N ALA A 14 -14.38 3.66 12.56
CA ALA A 14 -14.37 2.84 11.37
C ALA A 14 -15.31 1.63 11.49
N GLU A 15 -15.27 0.95 12.62
CA GLU A 15 -16.17 -0.16 12.94
C GLU A 15 -17.63 0.32 13.06
N LYS A 16 -17.88 1.40 13.82
CA LYS A 16 -19.22 1.95 14.04
C LYS A 16 -19.89 2.41 12.75
N HIS A 17 -19.13 3.00 11.84
CA HIS A 17 -19.64 3.63 10.62
C HIS A 17 -19.32 2.84 9.34
N ASN A 18 -18.77 1.63 9.48
CA ASN A 18 -18.46 0.69 8.40
C ASN A 18 -17.64 1.31 7.25
N PHE A 19 -16.47 1.87 7.59
CA PHE A 19 -15.52 2.37 6.61
C PHE A 19 -14.11 1.82 6.85
N LEU A 20 -13.30 1.79 5.80
CA LEU A 20 -11.89 1.42 5.89
C LEU A 20 -11.01 2.64 6.14
N ILE A 21 -9.88 2.40 6.80
CA ILE A 21 -8.87 3.41 7.11
C ILE A 21 -7.71 3.25 6.15
N PHE A 22 -7.38 4.30 5.41
CA PHE A 22 -6.26 4.35 4.48
C PHE A 22 -5.22 5.35 4.98
N GLU A 23 -4.03 4.86 5.32
CA GLU A 23 -2.87 5.70 5.63
C GLU A 23 -2.08 5.98 4.34
N ASP A 24 -2.15 7.22 3.87
CA ASP A 24 -1.55 7.68 2.61
C ASP A 24 -0.04 7.99 2.75
N ARG A 25 0.70 7.00 3.27
CA ARG A 25 2.11 7.15 3.65
C ARG A 25 3.06 7.28 2.46
N LYS A 26 2.68 6.79 1.28
CA LYS A 26 3.47 6.72 0.05
C LYS A 26 4.87 6.14 0.28
N PHE A 27 4.94 4.89 0.72
CA PHE A 27 6.21 4.22 1.00
C PHE A 27 7.13 4.21 -0.23
N VAL A 28 8.40 4.60 -0.03
CA VAL A 28 9.43 4.78 -1.07
C VAL A 28 10.81 4.42 -0.54
N ASP A 29 10.98 3.16 -0.14
CA ASP A 29 12.25 2.67 0.42
C ASP A 29 12.47 1.20 0.04
N ILE A 30 13.63 0.64 0.38
CA ILE A 30 13.94 -0.77 0.20
C ILE A 30 13.14 -1.65 1.17
N GLY A 31 12.92 -2.92 0.80
CA GLY A 31 12.02 -3.86 1.47
C GLY A 31 12.14 -3.93 3.00
N ASN A 32 13.34 -4.19 3.53
CA ASN A 32 13.55 -4.30 4.98
C ASN A 32 13.23 -2.98 5.72
N THR A 33 13.51 -1.83 5.09
CA THR A 33 13.24 -0.53 5.69
C THR A 33 11.74 -0.26 5.74
N VAL A 34 11.00 -0.55 4.66
CA VAL A 34 9.54 -0.33 4.66
C VAL A 34 8.81 -1.21 5.66
N GLN A 35 9.26 -2.45 5.91
CA GLN A 35 8.67 -3.31 6.95
C GLN A 35 8.79 -2.68 8.33
N LYS A 36 9.99 -2.16 8.65
CA LYS A 36 10.25 -1.47 9.92
C LYS A 36 9.47 -0.16 10.04
N GLN A 37 9.33 0.59 8.94
CA GLN A 37 8.52 1.82 8.91
C GLN A 37 7.02 1.54 9.05
N TYR A 38 6.55 0.41 8.52
CA TYR A 38 5.14 0.03 8.53
C TYR A 38 4.70 -0.51 9.90
N HIS A 39 5.46 -1.41 10.51
CA HIS A 39 5.10 -2.02 11.79
C HIS A 39 5.70 -1.32 13.03
N GLY A 40 6.86 -0.70 12.86
CA GLY A 40 7.60 -0.06 13.96
C GLY A 40 7.35 1.44 14.08
N GLY A 41 8.31 2.10 14.71
CA GLY A 41 8.29 3.55 14.93
C GLY A 41 7.16 4.02 15.84
N SER A 42 6.97 5.33 15.90
CA SER A 42 5.92 5.96 16.71
C SER A 42 4.52 5.82 16.11
N LEU A 43 4.43 5.59 14.79
CA LEU A 43 3.15 5.55 14.08
C LEU A 43 2.48 4.18 14.10
N ARG A 44 3.29 3.09 14.15
CA ARG A 44 2.82 1.70 14.15
C ARG A 44 1.68 1.48 13.16
N ILE A 45 1.88 1.89 11.90
CA ILE A 45 0.84 2.03 10.87
C ILE A 45 0.03 0.74 10.69
N SER A 46 0.72 -0.40 10.73
CA SER A 46 0.09 -1.71 10.62
C SER A 46 -0.99 -1.99 11.66
N ASP A 47 -0.98 -1.32 12.81
CA ASP A 47 -1.90 -1.60 13.93
C ASP A 47 -3.32 -1.07 13.70
N TRP A 48 -3.47 -0.14 12.76
CA TRP A 48 -4.72 0.61 12.60
C TRP A 48 -5.12 0.91 11.16
N ALA A 49 -4.19 1.00 10.22
CA ALA A 49 -4.53 1.26 8.82
C ALA A 49 -4.91 -0.05 8.10
N HIS A 50 -6.10 -0.09 7.51
CA HIS A 50 -6.54 -1.21 6.68
C HIS A 50 -5.81 -1.20 5.33
N LEU A 51 -5.61 -0.01 4.78
CA LEU A 51 -4.91 0.20 3.51
C LEU A 51 -3.69 1.09 3.71
N VAL A 52 -2.65 0.83 2.93
CA VAL A 52 -1.50 1.72 2.73
C VAL A 52 -1.13 1.78 1.26
N ASN A 53 -0.24 2.69 0.86
CA ASN A 53 0.23 2.76 -0.51
C ASN A 53 1.76 2.86 -0.64
N CYS A 54 2.27 2.45 -1.79
CA CYS A 54 3.68 2.56 -2.13
C CYS A 54 3.88 3.02 -3.58
N THR A 55 5.09 3.52 -3.87
CA THR A 55 5.57 3.77 -5.23
C THR A 55 6.44 2.61 -5.69
N ILE A 56 6.42 2.33 -7.00
CA ILE A 56 7.27 1.30 -7.61
C ILE A 56 8.72 1.75 -7.84
N LEU A 57 9.06 2.99 -7.48
CA LEU A 57 10.36 3.61 -7.73
C LEU A 57 11.54 2.78 -7.18
N PRO A 58 11.49 2.20 -5.95
CA PRO A 58 12.61 1.44 -5.40
C PRO A 58 12.82 0.04 -6.02
N GLY A 59 11.90 -0.44 -6.87
CA GLY A 59 11.93 -1.82 -7.36
C GLY A 59 10.86 -2.72 -6.72
N GLU A 60 10.69 -3.93 -7.26
CA GLU A 60 9.60 -4.86 -6.88
C GLU A 60 9.71 -5.30 -5.41
N GLY A 61 10.92 -5.24 -4.85
CA GLY A 61 11.21 -5.62 -3.46
C GLY A 61 10.34 -4.92 -2.43
N ILE A 62 9.83 -3.71 -2.71
CA ILE A 62 8.88 -3.03 -1.81
C ILE A 62 7.54 -3.77 -1.72
N VAL A 63 7.00 -4.24 -2.84
CA VAL A 63 5.73 -4.99 -2.90
C VAL A 63 5.93 -6.36 -2.27
N GLN A 64 7.05 -7.03 -2.56
CA GLN A 64 7.41 -8.30 -1.96
C GLN A 64 7.52 -8.21 -0.44
N ALA A 65 8.08 -7.11 0.08
CA ALA A 65 8.21 -6.89 1.52
C ALA A 65 6.84 -6.75 2.21
N PHE A 66 5.88 -6.04 1.59
CA PHE A 66 4.50 -6.00 2.08
C PHE A 66 3.82 -7.37 2.01
N SER A 67 3.98 -8.10 0.89
CA SER A 67 3.46 -9.46 0.76
C SER A 67 4.00 -10.38 1.85
N GLN A 68 5.30 -10.31 2.16
CA GLN A 68 5.91 -11.09 3.24
C GLN A 68 5.31 -10.71 4.59
N THR A 69 5.14 -9.42 4.89
CA THR A 69 4.56 -8.97 6.16
C THR A 69 3.10 -9.41 6.30
N PHE A 70 2.28 -9.25 5.27
CA PHE A 70 0.84 -9.56 5.35
C PHE A 70 0.57 -11.06 5.48
N ASN A 71 1.48 -11.90 4.96
CA ASN A 71 1.38 -13.37 5.01
C ASN A 71 2.23 -13.99 6.13
N ALA A 72 2.90 -13.20 6.97
CA ALA A 72 3.69 -13.73 8.07
C ALA A 72 2.77 -14.30 9.16
N GLN A 73 3.13 -15.47 9.72
CA GLN A 73 2.31 -16.17 10.72
C GLN A 73 2.13 -15.38 12.01
N ASP A 74 3.11 -14.56 12.36
CA ASP A 74 3.13 -13.71 13.55
C ASP A 74 2.51 -12.32 13.30
N PHE A 75 2.01 -12.05 12.09
CA PHE A 75 1.34 -10.79 11.79
C PHE A 75 -0.13 -10.84 12.23
N PRO A 76 -0.53 -10.08 13.27
CA PRO A 76 -1.83 -10.26 13.92
C PRO A 76 -3.03 -9.75 13.11
N TYR A 77 -2.78 -9.17 11.93
CA TYR A 77 -3.79 -8.56 11.07
C TYR A 77 -3.85 -9.22 9.69
N ALA A 78 -3.47 -10.49 9.60
CA ALA A 78 -3.54 -11.26 8.36
C ALA A 78 -4.98 -11.26 7.81
N GLY A 79 -5.14 -10.97 6.52
CA GLY A 79 -6.44 -10.84 5.84
C GLY A 79 -7.08 -9.45 5.94
N ASP A 80 -6.65 -8.60 6.87
CA ASP A 80 -7.24 -7.27 7.11
C ASP A 80 -6.42 -6.12 6.53
N ARG A 81 -5.38 -6.42 5.73
CA ARG A 81 -4.45 -5.43 5.18
C ARG A 81 -4.39 -5.50 3.66
N GLY A 82 -4.35 -4.33 3.01
CA GLY A 82 -4.22 -4.20 1.57
C GLY A 82 -3.24 -3.10 1.16
N LEU A 83 -2.63 -3.29 -0.01
CA LEU A 83 -1.67 -2.35 -0.59
C LEU A 83 -2.26 -1.72 -1.86
N LEU A 84 -2.12 -0.41 -1.99
CA LEU A 84 -2.37 0.33 -3.23
C LEU A 84 -1.04 0.74 -3.88
N ILE A 85 -0.91 0.53 -5.18
CA ILE A 85 0.25 1.06 -5.93
C ILE A 85 -0.07 2.45 -6.46
N LEU A 86 0.81 3.42 -6.21
CA LEU A 86 0.73 4.76 -6.81
C LEU A 86 1.18 4.68 -8.28
N ALA A 87 0.24 4.46 -9.19
CA ALA A 87 0.51 4.19 -10.61
C ALA A 87 0.49 5.46 -11.48
N GLU A 88 -0.26 6.48 -11.07
CA GLU A 88 -0.27 7.81 -11.68
C GLU A 88 -0.41 8.89 -10.59
N MET A 89 0.01 10.12 -10.89
CA MET A 89 -0.14 11.26 -9.97
C MET A 89 -0.68 12.48 -10.72
N THR A 90 -1.50 13.29 -10.04
CA THR A 90 -2.10 14.51 -10.59
C THR A 90 -1.14 15.71 -10.60
N SER A 91 0.01 15.60 -9.91
CA SER A 91 1.00 16.67 -9.83
C SER A 91 1.59 17.01 -11.19
N LYS A 92 1.69 18.31 -11.50
CA LYS A 92 2.32 18.80 -12.73
C LYS A 92 3.77 18.29 -12.84
N GLY A 93 4.10 17.67 -13.98
CA GLY A 93 5.43 17.12 -14.24
C GLY A 93 5.69 15.76 -13.59
N SER A 94 4.65 15.03 -13.17
CA SER A 94 4.78 13.66 -12.66
C SER A 94 5.51 12.76 -13.65
N LEU A 95 6.44 11.95 -13.12
CA LEU A 95 7.13 10.88 -13.86
C LEU A 95 6.35 9.55 -13.84
N ALA A 96 5.26 9.46 -13.07
CA ALA A 96 4.41 8.28 -12.99
C ALA A 96 3.51 8.18 -14.24
N THR A 97 4.11 7.84 -15.37
CA THR A 97 3.49 7.78 -16.71
C THR A 97 4.07 6.63 -17.54
N GLY A 98 3.40 6.26 -18.64
CA GLY A 98 3.92 5.29 -19.62
C GLY A 98 4.35 3.97 -18.99
N ASP A 99 5.61 3.59 -19.21
CA ASP A 99 6.22 2.35 -18.70
C ASP A 99 6.16 2.23 -17.17
N TYR A 100 6.23 3.36 -16.45
CA TYR A 100 6.05 3.35 -14.99
C TYR A 100 4.66 2.84 -14.61
N THR A 101 3.62 3.32 -15.30
CA THR A 101 2.24 2.91 -15.06
C THR A 101 2.02 1.45 -15.51
N ALA A 102 2.58 1.05 -16.65
CA ALA A 102 2.51 -0.34 -17.13
C ALA A 102 3.15 -1.32 -16.12
N ARG A 103 4.35 -0.99 -15.62
CA ARG A 103 5.04 -1.81 -14.62
C ARG A 103 4.30 -1.85 -13.28
N SER A 104 3.60 -0.76 -12.93
CA SER A 104 2.72 -0.74 -11.76
C SER A 104 1.60 -1.77 -11.89
N VAL A 105 0.99 -1.85 -13.08
CA VAL A 105 -0.06 -2.83 -13.39
C VAL A 105 0.47 -4.26 -13.38
N ASP A 106 1.66 -4.51 -13.95
CA ASP A 106 2.32 -5.81 -13.90
C ASP A 106 2.50 -6.31 -12.47
N TRP A 107 3.02 -5.46 -11.58
CA TRP A 107 3.27 -5.87 -10.21
C TRP A 107 2.00 -6.08 -9.41
N ALA A 108 0.96 -5.28 -9.63
CA ALA A 108 -0.34 -5.54 -9.03
C ALA A 108 -0.91 -6.90 -9.46
N ARG A 109 -0.80 -7.24 -10.75
CA ARG A 109 -1.24 -8.54 -11.29
C ARG A 109 -0.41 -9.71 -10.77
N LYS A 110 0.89 -9.52 -10.52
CA LYS A 110 1.78 -10.52 -9.94
C LYS A 110 1.52 -10.75 -8.44
N HIS A 111 1.08 -9.71 -7.72
CA HIS A 111 0.91 -9.73 -6.26
C HIS A 111 -0.56 -9.58 -5.82
N ARG A 112 -1.52 -10.27 -6.48
CA ARG A 112 -2.98 -10.11 -6.23
C ARG A 112 -3.44 -10.42 -4.81
N GLY A 113 -2.67 -11.21 -4.05
CA GLY A 113 -2.97 -11.49 -2.64
C GLY A 113 -2.66 -10.32 -1.70
N THR A 114 -1.94 -9.30 -2.18
CA THR A 114 -1.45 -8.17 -1.39
C THR A 114 -1.93 -6.84 -1.97
N VAL A 115 -1.82 -6.69 -3.29
CA VAL A 115 -2.17 -5.45 -4.00
C VAL A 115 -3.65 -5.49 -4.38
N VAL A 116 -4.41 -4.57 -3.80
CA VAL A 116 -5.87 -4.50 -3.97
C VAL A 116 -6.30 -3.45 -5.00
N GLY A 117 -5.38 -2.61 -5.48
CA GLY A 117 -5.68 -1.60 -6.48
C GLY A 117 -4.60 -0.54 -6.64
N PHE A 118 -5.00 0.62 -7.13
CA PHE A 118 -4.11 1.71 -7.50
C PHE A 118 -4.60 3.06 -7.01
N VAL A 119 -3.65 3.97 -6.79
CA VAL A 119 -3.91 5.40 -6.89
C VAL A 119 -3.56 5.81 -8.33
N CYS A 120 -4.58 6.22 -9.09
CA CYS A 120 -4.47 6.53 -10.51
C CYS A 120 -5.52 7.56 -10.94
N THR A 121 -5.39 8.08 -12.16
CA THR A 121 -6.28 9.13 -12.70
C THR A 121 -7.28 8.61 -13.73
N LYS A 122 -7.10 7.37 -14.17
CA LYS A 122 -7.99 6.66 -15.10
C LYS A 122 -8.02 5.17 -14.77
N ALA A 123 -9.02 4.45 -15.31
CA ALA A 123 -9.05 3.00 -15.22
C ALA A 123 -7.80 2.39 -15.90
N LEU A 124 -7.18 1.41 -15.23
CA LEU A 124 -5.97 0.74 -15.72
C LEU A 124 -6.25 -0.70 -16.22
N SER A 125 -7.52 -1.07 -16.42
CA SER A 125 -7.92 -2.42 -16.87
C SER A 125 -7.29 -2.79 -18.22
N ASP A 126 -7.18 -1.82 -19.12
CA ASP A 126 -6.84 -2.05 -20.54
C ASP A 126 -5.34 -1.85 -20.81
N ILE A 127 -4.54 -1.60 -19.77
CA ILE A 127 -3.10 -1.49 -19.92
C ILE A 127 -2.52 -2.88 -20.19
N SER A 128 -1.95 -3.04 -21.40
CA SER A 128 -1.12 -4.20 -21.75
C SER A 128 0.11 -4.18 -20.85
N ALA A 129 0.27 -5.24 -20.08
CA ALA A 129 1.38 -5.39 -19.16
C ALA A 129 2.08 -6.70 -19.58
N GLU A 130 3.41 -6.73 -19.61
CA GLU A 130 4.18 -7.78 -20.28
C GLU A 130 4.26 -9.11 -19.50
N VAL A 131 3.50 -9.26 -18.41
CA VAL A 131 3.44 -10.51 -17.65
C VAL A 131 2.11 -11.26 -17.91
N PRO A 132 2.15 -12.53 -18.38
CA PRO A 132 0.99 -13.43 -18.45
C PRO A 132 0.29 -13.63 -17.11
#